data_AF-A0A522Q345-F1
#
_entry.id   AF-A0A522Q345-F1
#
_cell.length_a   1.000
_cell.length_b   1.000
_cell.length_c   1.000
_cell.angle_alpha   90.00
_cell.angle_beta   90.00
_cell.angle_gamma   90.00
#
_symmetry.space_group_name_H-M   'P 1'
#
loop_
_entity.id
_entity.type
_entity.pdbx_description
1 polymer ?
#
loop_
_entity_poly.entity_id
_entity_poly.type
_entity_poly.pdbx_seq_one_letter_code
_entity_poly.pdbx_strand_id
1 'polypeptide(L)'
;MSNENGAYAPKLLRHPDIKPGELLTKLGESYSPPVIRAIIQENGEVTDMQLLSASGLQRLDSIIMASPTEWKYAPRPGCGAVSTNIVVDIHWLFGTGASAQTNQSTTITKTLDPSLVVRGQIVAVKAFVAKYDVSQLWTTAGALGFIGAGYQRLQVHFLSMKKDPNDPAVYLVVGKTLVRNRVREFKGKIVIETVVEFPAQDDGCERSVKGLTEGVITGRYLFKENPKQTSTGIFEGKLTTGFYTDKGRILHYDDLWACSDSYNNNQFVGIWKSYRSKIVEKCNWGDDRIPHSGDLDVGAGEFWPNDKYIKNGWQGLKAELETEWKTNKEVKEKEWWK
;
A
#
# COMPACT_ATOMS: atom_id res chain seq x y z
N MET A 1 -6.43 -38.39 1.89
CA MET A 1 -5.27 -38.18 2.78
C MET A 1 -5.47 -36.82 3.45
N SER A 2 -5.88 -36.86 4.70
CA SER A 2 -6.36 -35.74 5.51
C SER A 2 -5.32 -35.30 6.53
N ASN A 3 -5.15 -33.98 6.68
CA ASN A 3 -4.67 -33.27 7.87
C ASN A 3 -3.29 -33.65 8.47
N GLU A 4 -2.20 -33.16 7.89
CA GLU A 4 -0.93 -32.93 8.62
C GLU A 4 -0.41 -31.48 8.55
N ASN A 5 -0.97 -30.61 7.70
CA ASN A 5 -0.48 -29.22 7.55
C ASN A 5 -0.98 -28.21 8.61
N GLY A 6 -1.86 -28.62 9.53
CA GLY A 6 -2.47 -27.70 10.52
C GLY A 6 -1.74 -27.58 11.85
N ALA A 7 -0.95 -28.57 12.25
CA ALA A 7 -0.34 -28.62 13.59
C ALA A 7 0.80 -27.61 13.78
N TYR A 8 1.46 -27.23 12.68
CA TYR A 8 2.65 -26.36 12.67
C TYR A 8 2.33 -24.90 12.31
N ALA A 9 1.09 -24.59 11.92
CA ALA A 9 0.68 -23.24 11.55
C ALA A 9 0.56 -22.33 12.79
N PRO A 10 1.16 -21.12 12.79
CA PRO A 10 0.97 -20.17 13.88
C PRO A 10 -0.50 -19.78 14.03
N LYS A 11 -1.08 -20.07 15.20
CA LYS A 11 -2.45 -19.66 15.56
C LYS A 11 -2.40 -18.48 16.52
N LEU A 12 -2.91 -17.32 16.11
CA LEU A 12 -3.00 -16.15 16.97
C LEU A 12 -3.96 -16.40 18.14
N LEU A 13 -3.56 -16.03 19.34
CA LEU A 13 -4.38 -16.06 20.56
C LEU A 13 -4.72 -14.67 21.05
N ARG A 14 -3.79 -13.72 20.89
CA ARG A 14 -3.92 -12.34 21.35
C ARG A 14 -3.09 -11.42 20.47
N HIS A 15 -3.58 -10.22 20.27
CA HIS A 15 -2.90 -9.10 19.65
C HIS A 15 -3.06 -7.86 20.55
N PRO A 16 -2.36 -6.74 20.28
CA PRO A 16 -2.59 -5.47 20.96
C PRO A 16 -4.07 -5.08 20.99
N ASP A 17 -4.57 -4.68 22.15
CA ASP A 17 -5.93 -4.17 22.29
C ASP A 17 -5.99 -2.73 21.77
N ILE A 18 -6.90 -2.46 20.86
CA ILE A 18 -7.18 -1.11 20.36
C ILE A 18 -8.46 -0.63 21.03
N LYS A 19 -8.39 0.44 21.83
CA LYS A 19 -9.58 0.95 22.50
C LYS A 19 -10.48 1.70 21.50
N PRO A 20 -11.81 1.62 21.65
CA PRO A 20 -12.74 2.46 20.91
C PRO A 20 -12.35 3.94 20.99
N GLY A 21 -12.21 4.59 19.83
CA GLY A 21 -11.81 6.00 19.72
C GLY A 21 -10.29 6.29 19.82
N GLU A 22 -9.44 5.27 20.01
CA GLU A 22 -7.99 5.45 20.05
C GLU A 22 -7.36 5.68 18.66
N LEU A 23 -8.09 5.29 17.62
CA LEU A 23 -7.74 5.47 16.23
C LEU A 23 -8.84 6.29 15.56
N LEU A 24 -8.61 7.61 15.56
CA LEU A 24 -9.42 8.56 14.80
C LEU A 24 -8.72 8.75 13.47
N THR A 25 -9.34 8.29 12.38
CA THR A 25 -8.89 8.64 11.03
C THR A 25 -8.97 10.15 10.87
N LYS A 26 -7.85 10.79 10.55
CA LYS A 26 -7.87 12.21 10.18
C LYS A 26 -8.33 12.35 8.73
N LEU A 27 -8.93 13.50 8.42
CA LEU A 27 -9.21 13.85 7.03
C LEU A 27 -7.91 13.78 6.21
N GLY A 28 -7.89 12.95 5.16
CA GLY A 28 -6.70 12.72 4.32
C GLY A 28 -5.85 11.50 4.65
N GLU A 29 -6.16 10.74 5.70
CA GLU A 29 -5.51 9.46 5.95
C GLU A 29 -6.16 8.34 5.11
N SER A 30 -5.36 7.68 4.26
CA SER A 30 -5.73 6.42 3.62
C SER A 30 -5.27 5.24 4.48
N TYR A 31 -6.01 4.13 4.39
CA TYR A 31 -5.69 2.90 5.11
C TYR A 31 -5.35 1.78 4.14
N SER A 32 -4.27 1.05 4.42
CA SER A 32 -3.97 -0.25 3.81
C SER A 32 -3.62 -1.24 4.92
N PRO A 33 -3.92 -2.55 4.79
CA PRO A 33 -3.46 -3.54 5.77
C PRO A 33 -1.95 -3.46 6.00
N PRO A 34 -1.46 -3.12 7.21
CA PRO A 34 -0.03 -3.10 7.45
C PRO A 34 0.48 -4.54 7.45
N VAL A 35 1.72 -4.68 7.01
CA VAL A 35 2.42 -5.95 6.98
C VAL A 35 3.57 -5.87 7.97
N ILE A 36 3.59 -6.76 8.94
CA ILE A 36 4.62 -6.81 9.98
C ILE A 36 5.38 -8.11 9.85
N ARG A 37 6.70 -8.07 9.77
CA ARG A 37 7.53 -9.25 9.97
C ARG A 37 7.73 -9.47 11.45
N ALA A 38 7.68 -10.71 11.92
CA ALA A 38 8.02 -11.06 13.28
C ALA A 38 8.55 -12.50 13.35
N ILE A 39 9.33 -12.82 14.38
CA ILE A 39 9.71 -14.19 14.70
C ILE A 39 8.78 -14.71 15.77
N ILE A 40 8.07 -15.81 15.48
CA ILE A 40 7.20 -16.50 16.44
C ILE A 40 7.96 -17.69 16.98
N GLN A 41 8.34 -17.62 18.25
CA GLN A 41 9.03 -18.67 18.99
C GLN A 41 8.13 -19.90 19.20
N GLU A 42 8.74 -21.04 19.55
CA GLU A 42 7.99 -22.28 19.82
C GLU A 42 6.99 -22.14 20.98
N ASN A 43 7.29 -21.30 21.97
CA ASN A 43 6.39 -21.01 23.09
C ASN A 43 5.25 -20.05 22.72
N GLY A 44 5.20 -19.57 21.47
CA GLY A 44 4.19 -18.63 20.98
C GLY A 44 4.49 -17.16 21.24
N GLU A 45 5.66 -16.83 21.82
CA GLU A 45 6.12 -15.45 21.96
C GLU A 45 6.54 -14.87 20.60
N VAL A 46 6.34 -13.55 20.45
CA VAL A 46 6.71 -12.81 19.26
C VAL A 46 7.93 -11.95 19.56
N THR A 47 8.96 -12.06 18.72
CA THR A 47 10.19 -11.27 18.78
C THR A 47 10.50 -10.64 17.43
N ASP A 48 11.48 -9.74 17.39
CA ASP A 48 12.05 -9.20 16.13
C ASP A 48 11.01 -8.63 15.16
N MET A 49 10.06 -7.87 15.72
CA MET A 49 9.01 -7.23 14.93
C MET A 49 9.59 -6.11 14.05
N GLN A 50 9.19 -6.10 12.78
CA GLN A 50 9.56 -5.08 11.81
C GLN A 50 8.35 -4.71 10.95
N LEU A 51 8.00 -3.44 10.92
CA LEU A 51 6.96 -2.93 10.00
C LEU A 51 7.50 -2.95 8.56
N LEU A 52 6.95 -3.85 7.75
CA LEU A 52 7.30 -3.99 6.33
C LEU A 52 6.48 -3.01 5.49
N SER A 53 5.17 -2.97 5.72
CA SER A 53 4.24 -2.00 5.13
C SER A 53 3.47 -1.29 6.24
N ALA A 54 3.45 0.04 6.18
CA ALA A 54 2.68 0.86 7.11
C ALA A 54 1.20 0.87 6.72
N SER A 55 0.33 1.11 7.70
CA SER A 55 -1.10 1.16 7.46
C SER A 55 -1.57 2.49 6.87
N GLY A 56 -0.71 3.51 6.90
CA GLY A 56 -1.10 4.90 6.67
C GLY A 56 -1.63 5.60 7.93
N LEU A 57 -2.06 4.84 8.94
CA LEU A 57 -2.51 5.32 10.26
C LEU A 57 -1.36 5.22 11.28
N GLN A 58 -0.61 6.31 11.45
CA GLN A 58 0.60 6.31 12.31
C GLN A 58 0.35 5.81 13.73
N ARG A 59 -0.82 6.12 14.31
CA ARG A 59 -1.18 5.67 15.66
C ARG A 59 -1.40 4.16 15.70
N LEU A 60 -2.01 3.58 14.68
CA LEU A 60 -2.21 2.13 14.59
C LEU A 60 -0.87 1.43 14.43
N ASP A 61 -0.04 1.90 13.50
CA ASP A 61 1.30 1.34 13.29
C ASP A 61 2.10 1.38 14.60
N SER A 62 1.97 2.46 15.37
CA SER A 62 2.60 2.58 16.68
C SER A 62 2.06 1.57 17.68
N ILE A 63 0.73 1.40 17.80
CA ILE A 63 0.12 0.44 18.74
C ILE A 63 0.53 -0.99 18.40
N ILE A 64 0.41 -1.38 17.12
CA ILE A 64 0.79 -2.71 16.65
C ILE A 64 2.26 -3.01 16.95
N MET A 65 3.15 -2.02 16.79
CA MET A 65 4.58 -2.17 16.98
C MET A 65 5.07 -1.89 18.42
N ALA A 66 4.22 -1.35 19.31
CA ALA A 66 4.63 -0.85 20.63
C ALA A 66 5.12 -1.94 21.58
N SER A 67 4.66 -3.19 21.41
CA SER A 67 5.12 -4.29 22.25
C SER A 67 4.89 -5.67 21.60
N PRO A 68 5.97 -6.40 21.24
CA PRO A 68 5.86 -7.78 20.79
C PRO A 68 5.20 -8.72 21.81
N THR A 69 5.24 -8.36 23.10
CA THR A 69 4.65 -9.17 24.18
C THR A 69 3.11 -9.15 24.22
N GLU A 70 2.48 -8.18 23.56
CA GLU A 70 1.03 -8.12 23.43
C GLU A 70 0.53 -9.15 22.41
N TRP A 71 1.33 -9.42 21.38
CA TRP A 71 1.12 -10.51 20.44
C TRP A 71 1.40 -11.86 21.11
N LYS A 72 0.44 -12.77 21.06
CA LYS A 72 0.58 -14.12 21.59
C LYS A 72 0.02 -15.12 20.61
N TYR A 73 0.82 -16.13 20.28
CA TYR A 73 0.41 -17.27 19.46
C TYR A 73 0.30 -18.53 20.32
N ALA A 74 -0.42 -19.53 19.81
CA ALA A 74 -0.44 -20.85 20.42
C ALA A 74 0.97 -21.45 20.38
N PRO A 75 1.43 -22.07 21.49
CA PRO A 75 2.68 -22.81 21.51
C PRO A 75 2.68 -23.92 20.44
N ARG A 76 3.83 -24.10 19.82
CA ARG A 76 4.12 -25.09 18.79
C ARG A 76 5.43 -25.80 19.15
N PRO A 77 5.43 -26.71 20.14
CA PRO A 77 6.64 -27.39 20.60
C PRO A 77 7.26 -28.24 19.48
N GLY A 78 8.58 -28.19 19.33
CA GLY A 78 9.31 -28.98 18.33
C GLY A 78 9.20 -28.46 16.89
N CYS A 79 8.66 -27.24 16.71
CA CYS A 79 8.40 -26.64 15.41
C CYS A 79 9.47 -25.63 14.98
N GLY A 80 10.42 -25.30 15.87
CA GLY A 80 11.36 -24.21 15.71
C GLY A 80 10.71 -22.84 15.79
N ALA A 81 11.56 -21.81 15.89
CA ALA A 81 11.14 -20.43 15.67
C ALA A 81 10.81 -20.21 14.19
N VAL A 82 9.71 -19.51 13.93
CA VAL A 82 9.25 -19.23 12.56
C VAL A 82 9.27 -17.73 12.33
N SER A 83 10.06 -17.28 11.35
CA SER A 83 9.96 -15.91 10.83
C SER A 83 8.73 -15.83 9.93
N THR A 84 7.76 -15.01 10.30
CA THR A 84 6.53 -14.82 9.53
C THR A 84 6.20 -13.35 9.30
N ASN A 85 5.41 -13.10 8.26
CA ASN A 85 4.73 -11.84 8.07
C ASN A 85 3.30 -11.97 8.57
N ILE A 86 2.82 -10.91 9.18
CA ILE A 86 1.51 -10.74 9.77
C ILE A 86 0.85 -9.62 8.98
N VAL A 87 -0.19 -9.94 8.23
CA VAL A 87 -1.09 -8.92 7.67
C VAL A 87 -2.14 -8.64 8.72
N VAL A 88 -2.37 -7.35 8.97
CA VAL A 88 -3.34 -6.90 9.94
C VAL A 88 -4.53 -6.31 9.20
N ASP A 89 -5.66 -6.99 9.28
CA ASP A 89 -6.93 -6.44 8.80
C ASP A 89 -7.50 -5.46 9.83
N ILE A 90 -8.00 -4.32 9.36
CA ILE A 90 -8.83 -3.40 10.13
C ILE A 90 -10.27 -3.57 9.71
N HIS A 91 -11.11 -3.96 10.67
CA HIS A 91 -12.55 -3.86 10.54
C HIS A 91 -13.02 -2.53 11.16
N TRP A 92 -13.82 -1.76 10.43
CA TRP A 92 -14.40 -0.50 10.92
C TRP A 92 -15.84 -0.74 11.40
N LEU A 93 -16.17 -0.29 12.61
CA LEU A 93 -17.55 -0.20 13.08
C LEU A 93 -18.15 1.12 12.56
N PHE A 94 -19.12 1.01 11.64
CA PHE A 94 -19.93 2.15 11.22
C PHE A 94 -21.08 2.33 12.20
N GLY A 95 -21.05 3.40 13.00
CA GLY A 95 -22.19 3.81 13.82
C GLY A 95 -23.29 4.41 12.95
N THR A 96 -24.47 3.79 12.90
CA THR A 96 -25.68 4.39 12.30
C THR A 96 -26.23 5.46 13.24
N GLY A 97 -25.69 6.69 13.13
CA GLY A 97 -26.27 7.87 13.76
C GLY A 97 -27.27 8.55 12.83
N ALA A 98 -28.54 8.52 13.20
CA ALA A 98 -29.64 9.18 12.49
C ALA A 98 -29.43 10.69 12.28
N SER A 99 -30.02 11.18 11.19
CA SER A 99 -29.98 12.56 10.69
C SER A 99 -30.43 13.65 11.67
N ALA A 100 -29.76 14.80 11.65
CA ALA A 100 -30.42 16.13 11.73
C ALA A 100 -29.51 17.21 11.13
N GLN A 101 -30.10 18.08 10.32
CA GLN A 101 -29.49 19.25 9.70
C GLN A 101 -28.83 20.18 10.74
N THR A 102 -27.59 20.61 10.50
CA THR A 102 -27.10 22.00 10.67
C THR A 102 -25.61 22.08 10.30
N ASN A 103 -25.20 23.23 9.74
CA ASN A 103 -23.85 23.53 9.24
C ASN A 103 -22.76 23.55 10.33
N GLN A 104 -22.32 22.38 10.81
CA GLN A 104 -21.05 22.21 11.51
C GLN A 104 -20.40 20.89 11.08
N SER A 105 -19.09 20.93 10.88
CA SER A 105 -18.24 19.81 10.49
C SER A 105 -18.40 18.65 11.48
N THR A 106 -19.25 17.68 11.13
CA THR A 106 -19.40 16.45 11.92
C THR A 106 -18.25 15.52 11.58
N THR A 107 -17.26 15.46 12.46
CA THR A 107 -16.22 14.43 12.45
C THR A 107 -16.90 13.06 12.53
N ILE A 108 -16.97 12.33 11.42
CA ILE A 108 -17.42 10.93 11.44
C ILE A 108 -16.37 10.16 12.24
N THR A 109 -16.72 9.83 13.47
CA THR A 109 -15.88 9.05 14.38
C THR A 109 -16.02 7.59 13.98
N LYS A 110 -15.21 7.13 13.01
CA LYS A 110 -15.11 5.69 12.70
C LYS A 110 -14.40 5.01 13.87
N THR A 111 -15.07 4.06 14.52
CA THR A 111 -14.50 3.30 15.64
C THR A 111 -13.99 1.98 15.09
N LEU A 112 -12.77 1.53 15.42
CA LEU A 112 -12.33 0.20 14.99
C LEU A 112 -13.05 -0.90 15.77
N ASP A 113 -13.32 -1.98 15.05
CA ASP A 113 -13.59 -3.27 15.64
C ASP A 113 -12.26 -3.86 16.17
N PRO A 114 -12.22 -4.34 17.43
CA PRO A 114 -11.01 -4.89 18.05
C PRO A 114 -10.59 -6.26 17.50
N SER A 115 -11.26 -6.83 16.50
CA SER A 115 -10.83 -8.11 15.89
C SER A 115 -9.71 -7.93 14.87
N LEU A 116 -8.44 -7.88 15.31
CA LEU A 116 -7.31 -7.97 14.39
C LEU A 116 -7.19 -9.43 13.93
N VAL A 117 -7.57 -9.70 12.68
CA VAL A 117 -7.46 -11.05 12.10
C VAL A 117 -6.11 -11.20 11.41
N VAL A 118 -5.28 -12.12 11.89
CA VAL A 118 -4.04 -12.50 11.21
C VAL A 118 -4.39 -13.49 10.11
N ARG A 119 -4.33 -13.03 8.87
CA ARG A 119 -4.55 -13.85 7.67
C ARG A 119 -3.30 -13.79 6.83
N GLY A 120 -2.73 -14.94 6.50
CA GLY A 120 -1.56 -14.95 5.65
C GLY A 120 -0.75 -16.23 5.76
N GLN A 121 -0.56 -16.89 4.64
CA GLN A 121 0.55 -17.82 4.48
C GLN A 121 1.65 -17.09 3.72
N ILE A 122 2.88 -17.14 4.23
CA ILE A 122 4.04 -16.74 3.43
C ILE A 122 4.18 -17.71 2.28
N VAL A 123 4.23 -17.16 1.08
CA VAL A 123 4.68 -17.90 -0.09
C VAL A 123 6.15 -17.62 -0.28
N ALA A 124 6.92 -18.66 -0.58
CA ALA A 124 8.32 -18.49 -0.96
C ALA A 124 8.40 -17.55 -2.18
N VAL A 125 8.98 -16.36 -2.00
CA VAL A 125 9.04 -15.30 -3.03
C VAL A 125 9.46 -15.86 -4.37
N LYS A 126 10.58 -16.60 -4.40
CA LYS A 126 11.13 -17.20 -5.63
C LYS A 126 10.16 -18.18 -6.30
N ALA A 127 9.41 -18.97 -5.53
CA ALA A 127 8.41 -19.88 -6.07
C ALA A 127 7.20 -19.12 -6.63
N PHE A 128 6.73 -18.08 -5.92
CA PHE A 128 5.63 -17.24 -6.37
C PHE A 128 5.98 -16.52 -7.68
N VAL A 129 7.09 -15.80 -7.72
CA VAL A 129 7.52 -15.09 -8.92
C VAL A 129 7.93 -16.05 -10.03
N ALA A 130 8.39 -17.28 -9.76
CA ALA A 130 8.63 -18.27 -10.82
C ALA A 130 7.33 -18.67 -11.54
N LYS A 131 6.22 -18.72 -10.80
CA LYS A 131 4.89 -19.03 -11.31
C LYS A 131 4.22 -17.83 -11.98
N TYR A 132 4.46 -16.63 -11.45
CA TYR A 132 3.77 -15.42 -11.85
C TYR A 132 4.70 -14.31 -12.31
N ASP A 133 4.39 -13.69 -13.44
CA ASP A 133 5.00 -12.42 -13.79
C ASP A 133 4.24 -11.28 -13.10
N VAL A 134 4.79 -10.79 -12.00
CA VAL A 134 4.17 -9.70 -11.21
C VAL A 134 4.33 -8.32 -11.87
N SER A 135 5.09 -8.21 -12.97
CA SER A 135 5.27 -6.91 -13.64
C SER A 135 3.97 -6.32 -14.18
N GLN A 136 2.99 -7.16 -14.53
CA GLN A 136 1.66 -6.75 -14.96
C GLN A 136 0.86 -6.01 -13.87
N LEU A 137 1.24 -6.15 -12.59
CA LEU A 137 0.55 -5.48 -11.49
C LEU A 137 0.86 -3.98 -11.44
N TRP A 138 1.97 -3.55 -12.05
CA TRP A 138 2.43 -2.15 -12.06
C TRP A 138 2.22 -1.46 -13.42
N THR A 139 1.40 -2.03 -14.31
CA THR A 139 1.10 -1.43 -15.62
C THR A 139 -0.10 -0.48 -15.60
N THR A 140 -0.70 -0.26 -14.43
CA THR A 140 -1.80 0.70 -14.24
C THR A 140 -1.34 2.12 -14.56
N ALA A 141 -2.19 2.86 -15.27
CA ALA A 141 -1.96 4.27 -15.54
C ALA A 141 -2.64 5.12 -14.45
N GLY A 142 -2.05 6.27 -14.11
CA GLY A 142 -2.73 7.26 -13.25
C GLY A 142 -2.24 7.35 -11.80
N ALA A 143 -1.11 6.72 -11.45
CA ALA A 143 -0.53 6.84 -10.12
C ALA A 143 -0.42 8.31 -9.67
N LEU A 144 -0.96 8.59 -8.48
CA LEU A 144 -0.93 9.90 -7.85
C LEU A 144 0.34 10.02 -7.02
N GLY A 145 1.05 11.15 -7.09
CA GLY A 145 2.30 11.29 -6.34
C GLY A 145 2.68 12.71 -5.95
N PHE A 146 3.53 12.81 -4.92
CA PHE A 146 4.16 14.06 -4.51
C PHE A 146 5.66 13.90 -4.23
N ILE A 147 6.39 15.02 -4.26
CA ILE A 147 7.77 15.16 -3.83
C ILE A 147 7.96 16.43 -2.99
N GLY A 148 8.76 16.33 -1.92
CA GLY A 148 9.13 17.43 -1.04
C GLY A 148 8.03 17.83 -0.05
N ALA A 149 8.41 18.66 0.93
CA ALA A 149 7.52 19.11 2.01
C ALA A 149 6.37 20.01 1.51
N GLY A 150 6.51 20.58 0.31
CA GLY A 150 5.46 21.39 -0.32
C GLY A 150 4.44 20.57 -1.11
N TYR A 151 4.52 19.24 -1.09
CA TYR A 151 3.66 18.37 -1.89
C TYR A 151 3.66 18.73 -3.38
N GLN A 152 4.85 18.96 -3.95
CA GLN A 152 4.98 19.20 -5.38
C GLN A 152 4.50 17.95 -6.13
N ARG A 153 3.58 18.11 -7.09
CA ARG A 153 3.09 16.99 -7.90
C ARG A 153 4.26 16.25 -8.54
N LEU A 154 4.27 14.94 -8.33
CA LEU A 154 5.16 13.97 -8.94
C LEU A 154 4.27 13.00 -9.73
N GLN A 155 4.58 12.82 -11.01
CA GLN A 155 3.99 11.76 -11.82
C GLN A 155 5.10 10.78 -12.20
N VAL A 156 4.79 9.50 -12.17
CA VAL A 156 5.71 8.41 -12.47
C VAL A 156 5.07 7.53 -13.54
N HIS A 157 5.84 7.15 -14.55
CA HIS A 157 5.38 6.25 -15.60
C HIS A 157 6.42 5.19 -15.88
N PHE A 158 6.05 3.91 -15.82
CA PHE A 158 6.94 2.81 -16.17
C PHE A 158 6.80 2.48 -17.66
N LEU A 159 7.91 2.57 -18.39
CA LEU A 159 7.98 2.26 -19.82
C LEU A 159 8.25 0.77 -20.07
N SER A 160 9.07 0.16 -19.21
CA SER A 160 9.37 -1.26 -19.30
C SER A 160 9.73 -1.81 -17.94
N MET A 161 9.24 -3.01 -17.67
CA MET A 161 9.61 -3.82 -16.52
C MET A 161 9.96 -5.20 -17.02
N LYS A 162 11.17 -5.66 -16.71
CA LYS A 162 11.66 -6.97 -17.14
C LYS A 162 12.23 -7.69 -15.95
N LYS A 163 11.82 -8.92 -15.78
CA LYS A 163 12.41 -9.80 -14.77
C LYS A 163 13.91 -9.96 -15.02
N ASP A 164 14.70 -9.91 -13.95
CA ASP A 164 16.14 -10.17 -14.04
C ASP A 164 16.35 -11.67 -14.35
N PRO A 165 17.20 -12.02 -15.33
CA PRO A 165 17.41 -13.41 -15.71
C PRO A 165 18.18 -14.21 -14.64
N ASN A 166 18.89 -13.56 -13.73
CA ASN A 166 19.71 -14.20 -12.70
C ASN A 166 19.02 -14.25 -11.34
N ASP A 167 18.11 -13.30 -11.05
CA ASP A 167 17.34 -13.29 -9.82
C ASP A 167 15.85 -13.02 -10.11
N PRO A 168 14.98 -14.05 -10.03
CA PRO A 168 13.58 -13.89 -10.40
C PRO A 168 12.79 -13.01 -9.43
N ALA A 169 13.34 -12.64 -8.26
CA ALA A 169 12.74 -11.67 -7.34
C ALA A 169 13.08 -10.21 -7.73
N VAL A 170 13.94 -9.99 -8.72
CA VAL A 170 14.38 -8.66 -9.17
C VAL A 170 13.73 -8.33 -10.50
N TYR A 171 13.22 -7.11 -10.60
CA TYR A 171 12.64 -6.55 -11.81
C TYR A 171 13.42 -5.31 -12.21
N LEU A 172 13.97 -5.31 -13.42
CA LEU A 172 14.65 -4.19 -14.04
C LEU A 172 13.62 -3.24 -14.64
N VAL A 173 13.66 -1.98 -14.23
CA VAL A 173 12.65 -0.97 -14.56
C VAL A 173 13.28 0.15 -15.38
N VAL A 174 12.58 0.54 -16.44
CA VAL A 174 12.82 1.76 -17.21
C VAL A 174 11.55 2.59 -17.14
N GLY A 175 11.68 3.88 -16.86
CA GLY A 175 10.53 4.76 -16.76
C GLY A 175 10.88 6.23 -16.89
N LYS A 176 9.86 7.07 -16.71
CA LYS A 176 9.99 8.52 -16.70
C LYS A 176 9.29 9.08 -15.45
N THR A 177 9.81 10.18 -14.92
CA THR A 177 9.14 11.03 -13.94
C THR A 177 8.81 12.37 -14.56
N LEU A 178 7.78 13.04 -14.02
CA LEU A 178 7.44 14.41 -14.36
C LEU A 178 7.25 15.22 -13.08
N VAL A 179 8.08 16.26 -12.93
CA VAL A 179 8.03 17.22 -11.82
C VAL A 179 8.24 18.62 -12.38
N ARG A 180 7.36 19.58 -12.07
CA ARG A 180 7.44 20.97 -12.57
C ARG A 180 7.64 21.06 -14.09
N ASN A 181 6.86 20.30 -14.85
CA ASN A 181 6.95 20.23 -16.32
C ASN A 181 8.32 19.74 -16.86
N ARG A 182 9.11 19.04 -16.04
CA ARG A 182 10.38 18.43 -16.45
C ARG A 182 10.25 16.92 -16.44
N VAL A 183 10.32 16.34 -17.62
CA VAL A 183 10.40 14.88 -17.80
C VAL A 183 11.85 14.43 -17.56
N ARG A 184 12.03 13.38 -16.75
CA ARG A 184 13.32 12.74 -16.52
C ARG A 184 13.21 11.23 -16.67
N GLU A 185 14.11 10.67 -17.45
CA GLU A 185 14.21 9.22 -17.60
C GLU A 185 14.95 8.62 -16.42
N PHE A 186 14.48 7.47 -15.97
CA PHE A 186 15.17 6.67 -14.97
C PHE A 186 15.33 5.22 -15.41
N LYS A 187 16.36 4.60 -14.85
CA LYS A 187 16.57 3.15 -14.87
C LYS A 187 16.78 2.67 -13.45
N GLY A 188 16.32 1.47 -13.14
CA GLY A 188 16.50 0.96 -11.80
C GLY A 188 15.94 -0.43 -11.64
N LYS A 189 15.61 -0.76 -10.39
CA LYS A 189 15.05 -2.06 -10.06
C LYS A 189 14.05 -2.01 -8.94
N ILE A 190 13.14 -2.96 -8.99
CA ILE A 190 12.30 -3.39 -7.88
C ILE A 190 12.84 -4.74 -7.40
N VAL A 191 12.93 -4.92 -6.08
CA VAL A 191 13.28 -6.21 -5.46
C VAL A 191 12.10 -6.63 -4.59
N ILE A 192 11.49 -7.75 -4.93
CA ILE A 192 10.44 -8.36 -4.11
C ILE A 192 11.08 -8.99 -2.89
N GLU A 193 10.61 -8.59 -1.72
CA GLU A 193 11.11 -9.08 -0.44
C GLU A 193 10.15 -10.07 0.19
N THR A 194 8.84 -9.85 0.03
CA THR A 194 7.83 -10.74 0.60
C THR A 194 6.59 -10.85 -0.25
N VAL A 195 5.94 -12.01 -0.16
CA VAL A 195 4.61 -12.27 -0.71
C VAL A 195 3.81 -12.97 0.37
N VAL A 196 2.63 -12.45 0.67
CA VAL A 196 1.68 -13.05 1.60
C VAL A 196 0.37 -13.28 0.86
N GLU A 197 -0.17 -14.49 0.94
CA GLU A 197 -1.48 -14.84 0.38
C GLU A 197 -2.47 -15.11 1.52
N PHE A 198 -3.71 -14.67 1.35
CA PHE A 198 -4.80 -14.90 2.30
C PHE A 198 -6.14 -15.16 1.60
N PRO A 199 -7.08 -15.88 2.23
CA PRO A 199 -8.40 -16.12 1.64
C PRO A 199 -9.15 -14.81 1.42
N ALA A 200 -9.76 -14.66 0.24
CA ALA A 200 -10.55 -13.47 -0.05
C ALA A 200 -11.80 -13.39 0.82
N GLN A 201 -12.21 -12.17 1.19
CA GLN A 201 -13.41 -11.94 1.99
C GLN A 201 -14.62 -11.52 1.14
N ASP A 202 -15.81 -11.75 1.69
CA ASP A 202 -17.09 -11.33 1.14
C ASP A 202 -17.72 -10.36 2.14
N ASP A 203 -17.69 -9.06 1.83
CA ASP A 203 -18.08 -8.02 2.79
C ASP A 203 -18.77 -6.78 2.18
N GLY A 204 -19.17 -6.83 0.90
CA GLY A 204 -20.17 -5.89 0.37
C GLY A 204 -19.80 -5.01 -0.83
N CYS A 205 -18.59 -5.06 -1.38
CA CYS A 205 -18.42 -4.67 -2.79
C CYS A 205 -19.03 -5.79 -3.67
N GLU A 206 -19.81 -5.46 -4.72
CA GLU A 206 -20.50 -6.43 -5.61
C GLU A 206 -19.55 -7.48 -6.26
N ARG A 207 -18.24 -7.26 -6.16
CA ARG A 207 -17.16 -8.12 -6.70
C ARG A 207 -16.59 -9.15 -5.71
N SER A 208 -17.22 -9.42 -4.57
CA SER A 208 -16.79 -10.51 -3.66
C SER A 208 -16.98 -11.90 -4.28
N VAL A 209 -16.05 -12.32 -5.13
CA VAL A 209 -16.15 -13.63 -5.77
C VAL A 209 -15.65 -14.70 -4.80
N LYS A 210 -16.56 -15.55 -4.33
CA LYS A 210 -16.19 -16.77 -3.58
C LYS A 210 -15.17 -17.60 -4.35
N GLY A 211 -14.03 -17.87 -3.73
CA GLY A 211 -12.95 -18.72 -4.25
C GLY A 211 -11.79 -17.98 -4.90
N LEU A 212 -11.59 -16.71 -4.57
CA LEU A 212 -10.34 -15.98 -4.83
C LEU A 212 -9.37 -16.12 -3.64
N THR A 213 -8.07 -15.97 -3.93
CA THR A 213 -7.01 -15.77 -2.94
C THR A 213 -6.46 -14.37 -3.13
N GLU A 214 -6.61 -13.51 -2.13
CA GLU A 214 -5.98 -12.19 -2.09
C GLU A 214 -4.53 -12.31 -1.63
N GLY A 215 -3.73 -11.27 -1.86
CA GLY A 215 -2.38 -11.23 -1.35
C GLY A 215 -1.72 -9.88 -1.49
N VAL A 216 -0.62 -9.75 -0.77
CA VAL A 216 0.19 -8.53 -0.74
C VAL A 216 1.64 -8.87 -1.04
N ILE A 217 2.21 -8.12 -1.97
CA ILE A 217 3.63 -8.10 -2.29
C ILE A 217 4.25 -6.89 -1.60
N THR A 218 5.34 -7.10 -0.87
CA THR A 218 6.18 -5.99 -0.40
C THR A 218 7.58 -6.09 -0.99
N GLY A 219 8.19 -4.94 -1.21
CA GLY A 219 9.53 -4.87 -1.73
C GLY A 219 10.19 -3.53 -1.54
N ARG A 220 11.35 -3.39 -2.16
CA ARG A 220 12.09 -2.13 -2.22
C ARG A 220 12.40 -1.76 -3.65
N TYR A 221 12.51 -0.47 -3.91
CA TYR A 221 12.84 0.04 -5.22
C TYR A 221 14.04 0.98 -5.16
N LEU A 222 14.76 1.06 -6.27
CA LEU A 222 15.85 2.00 -6.50
C LEU A 222 15.80 2.44 -7.96
N PHE A 223 15.43 3.69 -8.21
CA PHE A 223 15.38 4.28 -9.54
C PHE A 223 16.36 5.44 -9.65
N LYS A 224 17.23 5.37 -10.66
CA LYS A 224 18.30 6.32 -10.91
C LYS A 224 17.97 7.11 -12.15
N GLU A 225 17.74 8.41 -11.99
CA GLU A 225 17.62 9.32 -13.13
C GLU A 225 18.99 9.53 -13.79
N ASN A 226 19.00 10.10 -15.00
CA ASN A 226 20.25 10.42 -15.70
C ASN A 226 21.03 11.55 -14.99
N PRO A 227 22.23 11.30 -14.45
CA PRO A 227 23.00 12.31 -13.71
C PRO A 227 23.52 13.46 -14.59
N LYS A 228 23.53 13.28 -15.92
CA LYS A 228 23.95 14.32 -16.86
C LYS A 228 22.93 15.45 -16.98
N GLN A 229 21.65 15.19 -16.65
CA GLN A 229 20.60 16.21 -16.67
C GLN A 229 20.61 17.05 -15.37
N THR A 230 19.92 18.18 -15.40
CA THR A 230 19.68 19.01 -14.21
C THR A 230 18.43 18.56 -13.48
N SER A 231 18.37 18.84 -12.17
CA SER A 231 17.26 18.45 -11.30
C SER A 231 17.01 16.94 -11.35
N THR A 232 18.07 16.16 -11.25
CA THR A 232 18.02 14.69 -11.21
C THR A 232 18.59 14.13 -9.93
N GLY A 233 18.17 12.91 -9.62
CA GLY A 233 18.52 12.21 -8.41
C GLY A 233 18.19 10.73 -8.45
N ILE A 234 18.09 10.17 -7.24
CA ILE A 234 17.79 8.78 -6.97
C ILE A 234 16.49 8.73 -6.19
N PHE A 235 15.50 8.02 -6.71
CA PHE A 235 14.34 7.60 -5.93
C PHE A 235 14.66 6.25 -5.27
N GLU A 236 14.45 6.15 -3.96
CA GLU A 236 14.57 4.89 -3.24
C GLU A 236 13.55 4.79 -2.12
N GLY A 237 13.06 3.57 -1.86
CA GLY A 237 12.04 3.35 -0.87
C GLY A 237 11.49 1.93 -0.88
N LYS A 238 10.31 1.79 -0.26
CA LYS A 238 9.54 0.55 -0.18
C LYS A 238 8.29 0.64 -1.05
N LEU A 239 7.81 -0.52 -1.48
CA LEU A 239 6.54 -0.64 -2.19
C LEU A 239 5.66 -1.72 -1.57
N THR A 240 4.35 -1.53 -1.72
CA THR A 240 3.31 -2.47 -1.36
C THR A 240 2.31 -2.57 -2.50
N THR A 241 2.04 -3.79 -2.96
CA THR A 241 1.10 -4.07 -4.06
C THR A 241 0.15 -5.19 -3.64
N GLY A 242 -1.14 -4.91 -3.64
CA GLY A 242 -2.21 -5.88 -3.53
C GLY A 242 -2.45 -6.60 -4.85
N PHE A 243 -2.75 -7.89 -4.76
CA PHE A 243 -3.14 -8.72 -5.88
C PHE A 243 -4.23 -9.72 -5.44
N TYR A 244 -4.90 -10.33 -6.42
CA TYR A 244 -5.63 -11.57 -6.16
C TYR A 244 -5.34 -12.61 -7.24
N THR A 245 -5.59 -13.86 -6.91
CA THR A 245 -5.61 -14.96 -7.87
C THR A 245 -6.99 -15.59 -7.96
N ASP A 246 -7.42 -15.87 -9.19
CA ASP A 246 -8.71 -16.50 -9.43
C ASP A 246 -8.65 -18.05 -9.33
N LYS A 247 -9.80 -18.70 -9.56
CA LYS A 247 -9.89 -20.18 -9.57
C LYS A 247 -9.01 -20.82 -10.65
N GLY A 248 -8.73 -20.10 -11.74
CA GLY A 248 -7.79 -20.49 -12.79
C GLY A 248 -6.33 -20.27 -12.39
N ARG A 249 -6.08 -19.74 -11.18
CA ARG A 249 -4.79 -19.33 -10.66
C ARG A 249 -4.15 -18.23 -11.51
N ILE A 250 -4.93 -17.42 -12.21
CA ILE A 250 -4.42 -16.25 -12.94
C ILE A 250 -4.22 -15.12 -11.94
N LEU A 251 -3.09 -14.42 -12.05
CA LEU A 251 -2.73 -13.29 -11.19
C LEU A 251 -3.35 -12.00 -11.74
N HIS A 252 -4.03 -11.27 -10.86
CA HIS A 252 -4.71 -10.01 -11.18
C HIS A 252 -4.25 -8.90 -10.23
N TYR A 253 -4.28 -7.67 -10.73
CA TYR A 253 -4.21 -6.48 -9.88
C TYR A 253 -5.42 -6.45 -8.95
N ASP A 254 -5.18 -6.16 -7.67
CA ASP A 254 -6.28 -6.10 -6.71
C ASP A 254 -7.08 -4.83 -6.88
N ASP A 255 -8.18 -4.94 -7.61
CA ASP A 255 -9.24 -3.94 -7.75
C ASP A 255 -10.56 -4.40 -7.09
N LEU A 256 -10.52 -5.43 -6.24
CA LEU A 256 -11.73 -5.99 -5.61
C LEU A 256 -12.44 -4.95 -4.75
N TRP A 257 -11.65 -4.05 -4.19
CA TRP A 257 -12.03 -3.02 -3.24
C TRP A 257 -12.15 -1.64 -3.86
N ALA A 258 -12.10 -1.51 -5.19
CA ALA A 258 -12.16 -0.21 -5.88
C ALA A 258 -13.45 0.58 -5.59
N CYS A 259 -14.49 -0.07 -5.05
CA CYS A 259 -15.72 0.58 -4.60
C CYS A 259 -15.58 1.30 -3.24
N SER A 260 -14.48 1.09 -2.51
CA SER A 260 -14.24 1.64 -1.18
C SER A 260 -13.61 3.02 -1.25
N ASP A 261 -14.14 3.99 -0.50
CA ASP A 261 -13.59 5.34 -0.31
C ASP A 261 -12.11 5.36 0.17
N SER A 262 -11.67 4.26 0.79
CA SER A 262 -10.31 4.13 1.31
C SER A 262 -9.36 3.36 0.38
N TYR A 263 -9.87 2.90 -0.77
CA TYR A 263 -9.12 2.06 -1.68
C TYR A 263 -7.82 2.72 -2.15
N ASN A 264 -6.79 1.90 -2.23
CA ASN A 264 -5.48 2.25 -2.70
C ASN A 264 -4.72 0.97 -3.05
N ASN A 265 -3.79 1.07 -3.99
CA ASN A 265 -2.90 -0.02 -4.34
C ASN A 265 -1.58 0.53 -4.91
N ASN A 266 -0.60 -0.34 -5.18
CA ASN A 266 0.72 0.04 -5.73
C ASN A 266 1.35 1.22 -4.98
N GLN A 267 1.39 1.13 -3.66
CA GLN A 267 1.83 2.20 -2.77
C GLN A 267 3.36 2.22 -2.69
N PHE A 268 3.99 3.31 -3.15
CA PHE A 268 5.43 3.55 -3.07
C PHE A 268 5.72 4.64 -2.03
N VAL A 269 6.50 4.29 -1.00
CA VAL A 269 6.90 5.20 0.07
C VAL A 269 8.41 5.33 0.07
N GLY A 270 8.93 6.55 -0.08
CA GLY A 270 10.37 6.74 -0.14
C GLY A 270 10.85 8.17 -0.14
N ILE A 271 12.05 8.32 -0.68
CA ILE A 271 12.78 9.59 -0.78
C ILE A 271 13.42 9.75 -2.15
N TRP A 272 13.57 11.01 -2.54
CA TRP A 272 14.38 11.43 -3.66
C TRP A 272 15.64 12.12 -3.15
N LYS A 273 16.81 11.68 -3.62
CA LYS A 273 18.11 12.25 -3.28
C LYS A 273 18.72 12.90 -4.50
N SER A 274 19.02 14.20 -4.44
CA SER A 274 19.66 14.88 -5.57
C SER A 274 21.07 14.34 -5.83
N TYR A 275 21.47 14.29 -7.11
CA TYR A 275 22.88 14.02 -7.46
C TYR A 275 23.81 15.22 -7.21
N ARG A 276 23.27 16.44 -7.27
CA ARG A 276 24.07 17.68 -7.29
C ARG A 276 24.00 18.46 -5.99
N SER A 277 22.87 18.40 -5.29
CA SER A 277 22.72 18.99 -3.97
C SER A 277 22.68 17.90 -2.91
N LYS A 278 22.88 18.27 -1.64
CA LYS A 278 22.66 17.37 -0.49
C LYS A 278 21.17 17.26 -0.12
N ILE A 279 20.27 17.68 -1.01
CA ILE A 279 18.84 17.70 -0.75
C ILE A 279 18.30 16.27 -0.80
N VAL A 280 17.53 15.94 0.23
CA VAL A 280 16.74 14.72 0.34
C VAL A 280 15.29 15.15 0.57
N GLU A 281 14.38 14.67 -0.26
CA GLU A 281 12.97 15.00 -0.19
C GLU A 281 12.14 13.74 -0.02
N LYS A 282 11.11 13.78 0.81
CA LYS A 282 10.08 12.72 0.86
C LYS A 282 9.40 12.65 -0.50
N CYS A 283 9.21 11.46 -1.05
CA CYS A 283 8.44 11.26 -2.27
C CYS A 283 7.64 9.99 -2.19
N ASN A 284 6.33 10.12 -2.34
CA ASN A 284 5.40 9.02 -2.26
C ASN A 284 4.45 9.08 -3.44
N TRP A 285 4.07 7.92 -3.95
CA TRP A 285 3.06 7.80 -4.98
C TRP A 285 2.31 6.47 -4.86
N GLY A 286 1.14 6.37 -5.47
CA GLY A 286 0.39 5.14 -5.53
C GLY A 286 -0.90 5.30 -6.33
N ASP A 287 -1.59 4.19 -6.52
CA ASP A 287 -2.86 4.13 -7.25
C ASP A 287 -4.00 4.51 -6.30
N ASP A 288 -4.95 5.29 -6.82
CA ASP A 288 -6.16 5.84 -6.17
C ASP A 288 -5.91 6.83 -5.01
N ARG A 289 -4.99 6.51 -4.09
CA ARG A 289 -4.53 7.42 -3.04
C ARG A 289 -3.02 7.31 -2.83
N ILE A 290 -2.46 8.41 -2.29
CA ILE A 290 -1.02 8.55 -2.06
C ILE A 290 -0.69 8.16 -0.61
N PRO A 291 0.26 7.25 -0.37
CA PRO A 291 0.57 6.86 0.99
C PRO A 291 1.20 8.03 1.75
N HIS A 292 0.78 8.26 2.99
CA HIS A 292 1.26 9.36 3.84
C HIS A 292 1.18 10.75 3.18
N SER A 293 0.06 11.02 2.50
CA SER A 293 -0.31 12.32 1.90
C SER A 293 -0.54 13.41 2.94
N GLY A 294 -1.01 13.10 4.15
CA GLY A 294 -1.22 14.11 5.20
C GLY A 294 -2.24 15.16 4.77
N ASP A 295 -1.95 16.45 4.97
CA ASP A 295 -2.89 17.54 4.63
C ASP A 295 -3.04 17.81 3.12
N LEU A 296 -2.33 17.06 2.26
CA LEU A 296 -2.49 17.13 0.81
C LEU A 296 -3.83 16.56 0.35
N ASP A 297 -4.25 15.43 0.91
CA ASP A 297 -5.49 14.78 0.50
C ASP A 297 -6.61 15.24 1.45
N VAL A 298 -7.66 15.85 0.91
CA VAL A 298 -8.83 16.27 1.69
C VAL A 298 -10.11 15.59 1.22
N GLY A 299 -9.98 14.58 0.36
CA GLY A 299 -11.13 13.92 -0.25
C GLY A 299 -11.72 12.85 0.66
N ALA A 300 -13.04 12.87 0.80
CA ALA A 300 -13.78 11.94 1.65
C ALA A 300 -13.96 10.55 0.99
N GLY A 301 -14.10 10.51 -0.33
CA GLY A 301 -14.28 9.28 -1.12
C GLY A 301 -13.09 8.97 -2.03
N GLU A 302 -12.67 9.93 -2.85
CA GLU A 302 -11.50 9.81 -3.72
C GLU A 302 -10.38 10.75 -3.27
N PHE A 303 -9.18 10.62 -3.83
CA PHE A 303 -8.14 11.62 -3.61
C PHE A 303 -8.62 12.99 -4.09
N TRP A 304 -8.51 14.00 -3.22
CA TRP A 304 -8.79 15.37 -3.60
C TRP A 304 -7.67 16.30 -3.10
N PRO A 305 -6.93 16.96 -4.00
CA PRO A 305 -5.82 17.80 -3.58
C PRO A 305 -6.34 19.04 -2.84
N ASN A 306 -5.76 19.32 -1.68
CA ASN A 306 -6.03 20.50 -0.89
C ASN A 306 -5.70 21.78 -1.68
N ASP A 307 -6.61 22.75 -1.67
CA ASP A 307 -6.49 24.01 -2.40
C ASP A 307 -5.19 24.77 -2.09
N LYS A 308 -4.66 24.63 -0.87
CA LYS A 308 -3.37 25.16 -0.43
C LYS A 308 -2.20 24.76 -1.35
N TYR A 309 -2.24 23.56 -1.92
CA TYR A 309 -1.16 22.99 -2.73
C TYR A 309 -1.45 23.01 -4.22
N ILE A 310 -2.61 23.49 -4.67
CA ILE A 310 -3.02 23.42 -6.07
C ILE A 310 -1.97 24.02 -7.01
N LYS A 311 -1.37 25.14 -6.62
CA LYS A 311 -0.31 25.80 -7.39
C LYS A 311 0.97 24.96 -7.59
N ASN A 312 1.14 23.89 -6.81
CA ASN A 312 2.31 23.00 -6.84
C ASN A 312 2.14 21.85 -7.84
N GLY A 313 1.45 22.09 -8.96
CA GLY A 313 1.33 21.14 -10.07
C GLY A 313 0.07 20.26 -10.05
N TRP A 314 -0.92 20.59 -9.22
CA TRP A 314 -2.17 19.83 -9.09
C TRP A 314 -3.34 20.46 -9.88
N GLN A 315 -3.10 21.59 -10.56
CA GLN A 315 -4.15 22.31 -11.30
C GLN A 315 -4.83 21.45 -12.36
N GLY A 316 -4.05 20.62 -13.08
CA GLY A 316 -4.55 19.70 -14.10
C GLY A 316 -5.52 18.69 -13.51
N LEU A 317 -5.02 17.84 -12.62
CA LEU A 317 -5.84 16.87 -11.88
C LEU A 317 -7.07 17.49 -11.21
N LYS A 318 -6.94 18.67 -10.57
CA LYS A 318 -8.09 19.34 -9.93
C LYS A 318 -9.19 19.69 -10.94
N ALA A 319 -8.81 20.22 -12.11
CA ALA A 319 -9.78 20.53 -13.16
C ALA A 319 -10.44 19.26 -13.73
N GLU A 320 -9.71 18.15 -13.80
CA GLU A 320 -10.23 16.84 -14.23
C GLU A 320 -11.23 16.30 -13.24
N LEU A 321 -10.86 16.20 -11.95
CA LEU A 321 -11.75 15.75 -10.87
C LEU A 321 -13.03 16.61 -10.79
N GLU A 322 -12.91 17.93 -10.93
CA GLU A 322 -14.09 18.80 -10.97
C GLU A 322 -14.97 18.56 -12.20
N THR A 323 -14.38 18.21 -13.34
CA THR A 323 -15.12 17.91 -14.57
C THR A 323 -15.82 16.56 -14.44
N GLU A 324 -15.13 15.54 -13.94
CA GLU A 324 -15.66 14.22 -13.66
C GLU A 324 -16.84 14.30 -12.70
N TRP A 325 -16.68 15.00 -11.57
CA TRP A 325 -17.76 15.23 -10.61
C TRP A 325 -18.99 15.90 -11.24
N LYS A 326 -18.78 16.92 -12.10
CA LYS A 326 -19.88 17.69 -12.70
C LYS A 326 -20.57 16.96 -13.86
N THR A 327 -19.84 16.11 -14.59
CA THR A 327 -20.31 15.58 -15.88
C THR A 327 -20.46 14.06 -15.90
N ASN A 328 -19.98 13.36 -14.87
CA ASN A 328 -19.89 11.90 -14.80
C ASN A 328 -19.16 11.29 -16.02
N LYS A 329 -18.17 12.02 -16.56
CA LYS A 329 -17.33 11.60 -17.68
C LYS A 329 -15.87 11.64 -17.27
N GLU A 330 -15.20 10.49 -17.40
CA GLU A 330 -13.77 10.35 -17.15
C GLU A 330 -12.96 11.26 -18.10
N VAL A 331 -12.07 12.06 -17.55
CA VAL A 331 -11.16 12.94 -18.30
C VAL A 331 -9.73 12.61 -17.88
N LYS A 332 -8.94 12.06 -18.80
CA LYS A 332 -7.56 11.64 -18.52
C LYS A 332 -6.56 12.74 -18.83
N GLU A 333 -5.61 12.95 -17.92
CA GLU A 333 -4.42 13.77 -18.19
C GLU A 333 -3.77 13.34 -19.51
N LYS A 334 -3.33 14.34 -20.28
CA LYS A 334 -2.62 14.10 -21.54
C LYS A 334 -1.34 13.31 -21.27
N GLU A 335 -1.08 12.32 -22.12
CA GLU A 335 0.15 11.54 -22.07
C GLU A 335 1.38 12.45 -22.20
N TRP A 336 2.23 12.45 -21.18
CA TRP A 336 3.44 13.27 -21.09
C TRP A 336 4.73 12.45 -21.26
N TRP A 337 4.59 11.12 -21.29
CA TRP A 337 5.70 10.16 -21.31
C TRP A 337 6.05 9.66 -22.71
N LYS A 338 5.36 10.15 -23.75
CA LYS A 338 5.67 9.82 -25.14
C LYS A 338 7.08 10.27 -25.55
#